data_AF-A0A8T7BQB9-F1
#
_entry.id   AF-A0A8T7BQB9-F1
#
_cell.length_a   1.000
_cell.length_b   1.000
_cell.length_c   1.000
_cell.angle_alpha   90.00
_cell.angle_beta   90.00
_cell.angle_gamma   90.00
#
_symmetry.space_group_name_H-M   'P 1'
#
loop_
_entity.id
_entity.type
_entity.pdbx_description
1 polymer ?
#
loop_
_entity_poly.entity_id
_entity_poly.type
_entity_poly.pdbx_seq_one_letter_code
_entity_poly.pdbx_strand_id
1 'polypeptide(L)' 'MSKKWVRYQQGEHQGFGTLQNETIHCYSGDMYGDSRPTGKTLSLSEVSLLAPCNPTKIVAMWN' A
#
# COMPACT_ATOMS: atom_id res chain seq x y z
N MET A 1 -7.11 4.71 16.43
CA MET A 1 -7.06 5.15 15.01
C MET A 1 -6.74 3.94 14.14
N SER A 2 -7.44 3.77 13.01
CA SER A 2 -7.17 2.67 12.08
C SER A 2 -5.94 2.97 11.22
N LYS A 3 -5.06 1.98 11.00
CA LYS A 3 -3.92 2.11 10.07
C LYS A 3 -4.44 2.08 8.63
N LYS A 4 -4.05 3.06 7.82
CA LYS A 4 -4.37 3.10 6.37
C LYS A 4 -3.28 2.39 5.58
N TRP A 5 -3.53 1.15 5.18
CA TRP A 5 -2.61 0.41 4.31
C TRP A 5 -2.81 0.81 2.85
N VAL A 6 -1.70 1.03 2.14
CA VAL A 6 -1.69 1.47 0.74
C VAL A 6 -0.66 0.67 -0.05
N ARG A 7 -0.92 0.52 -1.34
CA ARG A 7 0.05 0.08 -2.35
C ARG A 7 0.49 1.29 -3.15
N TYR A 8 1.75 1.33 -3.55
CA TYR A 8 2.34 2.45 -4.28
C TYR A 8 3.31 1.98 -5.35
N GLN A 9 3.52 2.84 -6.34
CA GLN A 9 4.53 2.71 -7.38
C GLN A 9 5.55 3.84 -7.24
N GLN A 10 6.84 3.50 -7.12
CA GLN A 10 7.98 4.41 -7.11
C GLN A 10 8.89 4.06 -8.30
N GLY A 11 8.83 4.85 -9.38
CA GLY A 11 9.49 4.50 -10.64
C GLY A 11 8.96 3.16 -11.17
N GLU A 12 9.84 2.19 -11.41
CA GLU A 12 9.48 0.83 -11.83
C GLU A 12 9.17 -0.11 -10.64
N HIS A 13 9.37 0.34 -9.39
CA HIS A 13 9.19 -0.50 -8.21
C HIS A 13 7.81 -0.35 -7.56
N GLN A 14 7.13 -1.47 -7.31
CA GLN A 14 5.90 -1.52 -6.52
C GLN A 14 6.19 -1.92 -5.08
N GLY A 15 5.53 -1.25 -4.13
CA GLY A 15 5.62 -1.57 -2.72
C GLY A 15 4.30 -1.34 -1.99
N PHE A 16 4.32 -1.57 -0.69
CA PHE A 16 3.20 -1.32 0.19
C PHE A 16 3.66 -0.76 1.53
N GLY A 17 2.75 -0.12 2.24
CA GLY A 17 3.05 0.49 3.52
C GLY A 17 1.83 1.09 4.18
N THR A 18 2.05 1.78 5.29
CA THR A 18 0.99 2.52 5.99
C THR A 18 1.12 4.01 5.72
N LEU A 19 0.04 4.63 5.28
CA LEU A 19 -0.05 6.07 5.06
C LEU A 19 -0.42 6.78 6.37
N GLN A 20 0.47 7.67 6.81
CA GLN A 20 0.22 8.59 7.91
C GLN A 20 0.48 10.01 7.41
N ASN A 21 -0.57 10.84 7.42
CA ASN A 21 -0.57 12.16 6.78
C ASN A 21 -0.18 12.06 5.30
N GLU A 22 0.99 12.59 4.93
CA GLU A 22 1.54 12.56 3.57
C GLU A 22 2.79 11.67 3.49
N THR A 23 3.01 10.81 4.48
CA THR A 23 4.18 9.94 4.56
C THR A 23 3.75 8.48 4.55
N ILE A 24 4.33 7.71 3.64
CA ILE A 24 4.18 6.26 3.59
C ILE A 24 5.34 5.63 4.35
N HIS A 25 5.02 4.86 5.39
CA HIS A 25 5.99 4.00 6.07
C HIS A 25 6.03 2.66 5.35
N CYS A 26 7.16 2.33 4.72
CA CYS A 26 7.30 1.17 3.84
C CYS A 26 7.41 -0.14 4.64
N TYR A 27 6.73 -1.18 4.15
CA TYR A 27 6.80 -2.53 4.68
C TYR A 27 7.32 -3.50 3.62
N SER A 28 7.91 -4.60 4.07
CA SER A 28 8.38 -5.72 3.25
C SER A 28 7.67 -7.01 3.67
N GLY A 29 7.66 -8.01 2.79
CA GLY A 29 7.00 -9.29 3.02
C GLY A 29 5.64 -9.34 2.32
N ASP A 30 4.65 -9.92 2.98
CA ASP A 30 3.28 -10.00 2.47
C ASP A 30 2.38 -8.97 3.16
N MET A 31 1.70 -8.13 2.37
CA MET A 31 0.78 -7.11 2.86
C MET A 31 -0.43 -7.69 3.63
N TYR A 32 -0.85 -8.91 3.29
CA TYR A 32 -1.99 -9.59 3.93
C TYR A 32 -1.56 -10.69 4.91
N GLY A 33 -0.26 -11.01 4.94
CA GLY A 33 0.34 -11.99 5.84
C GLY A 33 1.42 -11.35 6.70
N ASP A 34 2.61 -11.95 6.68
CA ASP A 34 3.75 -11.48 7.46
C ASP A 34 4.39 -10.24 6.83
N SER A 35 3.97 -9.07 7.33
CA SER A 35 4.58 -7.78 6.99
C SER A 35 5.54 -7.29 8.07
N ARG A 36 6.67 -6.70 7.64
CA ARG A 36 7.68 -6.13 8.54
C ARG A 36 7.99 -4.68 8.16
N PRO A 37 8.06 -3.75 9.12
CA PRO A 37 8.47 -2.38 8.84
C PRO A 37 9.91 -2.38 8.35
N THR A 38 10.18 -1.64 7.28
CA THR A 38 11.53 -1.54 6.71
C THR A 38 12.36 -0.40 7.33
N GLY A 39 11.70 0.52 8.03
CA GLY A 39 12.28 1.79 8.48
C GLY A 39 12.37 2.87 7.40
N LYS A 40 12.15 2.53 6.13
CA LYS A 40 12.09 3.48 5.02
C LYS A 40 10.76 4.24 5.05
N THR A 41 10.81 5.52 4.73
CA THR A 41 9.65 6.37 4.46
C THR A 41 9.71 6.95 3.06
N LEU A 42 8.54 7.26 2.50
CA LEU A 42 8.38 7.91 1.21
C LEU A 42 7.37 9.05 1.33
N SER A 43 7.59 10.16 0.64
CA SER A 43 6.56 11.19 0.49
C SER A 43 5.45 10.69 -0.42
N LEU A 44 4.19 11.00 -0.08
CA LEU A 44 3.05 10.71 -0.94
C LEU A 44 3.16 11.40 -2.31
N SER A 45 3.86 12.54 -2.38
CA SER A 45 4.11 13.26 -3.64
C SER A 45 5.14 12.60 -4.56
N GLU A 46 5.93 11.64 -4.07
CA GLU A 46 7.01 10.97 -4.81
C GLU A 46 6.56 9.64 -5.43
N VAL A 47 5.31 9.24 -5.21
CA VAL A 47 4.78 7.93 -5.60
C VAL A 47 3.38 8.05 -6.16
N SER A 48 3.00 7.08 -6.99
CA SER A 48 1.61 6.91 -7.42
C SER A 48 0.92 5.86 -6.55
N LEU A 49 -0.23 6.19 -5.97
CA LEU A 49 -1.05 5.20 -5.27
C LEU A 49 -1.65 4.20 -6.26
N LEU A 50 -1.63 2.93 -5.90
CA LEU A 50 -2.24 1.83 -6.66
C LEU A 50 -3.56 1.42 -6.02
N ALA A 51 -4.32 0.56 -6.71
CA ALA A 51 -5.45 -0.14 -6.10
C ALA A 51 -5.00 -0.84 -4.80
N PRO A 52 -5.82 -0.82 -3.73
CA PRO A 52 -5.42 -1.25 -2.39
C PRO A 52 -5.13 -2.76 -2.30
N CYS A 53 -5.54 -3.53 -3.31
CA CYS A 53 -5.24 -4.94 -3.48
C CYS A 53 -5.04 -5.30 -4.95
N ASN A 54 -4.56 -6.52 -5.19
CA ASN A 54 -4.53 -7.14 -6.52
C ASN A 54 -5.60 -8.25 -6.60
N PRO A 55 -6.86 -7.90 -6.87
CA PRO A 55 -7.94 -8.88 -6.83
C PRO A 55 -7.84 -9.86 -8.00
N THR A 56 -8.07 -11.15 -7.76
CA THR A 56 -8.20 -12.16 -8.83
C THR A 56 -9.61 -12.20 -9.42
N LYS A 57 -10.61 -11.73 -8.66
CA LYS A 57 -12.01 -11.59 -9.07
C LYS A 57 -12.62 -10.36 -8.38
N ILE A 58 -13.53 -9.68 -9.08
CA ILE A 58 -14.38 -8.63 -8.53
C ILE A 58 -15.82 -9.09 -8.72
N VAL A 59 -16.57 -9.20 -7.62
CA VAL A 59 -17.98 -9.63 -7.64
C VAL A 59 -18.84 -8.42 -7.27
N ALA A 60 -19.80 -8.09 -8.12
CA ALA A 60 -20.78 -7.04 -7.90
C ALA A 60 -22.19 -7.63 -7.91
N MET A 61 -23.00 -7.30 -6.91
CA MET A 61 -24.40 -7.73 -6.82
C MET A 61 -25.30 -6.52 -7.01
N TRP A 62 -26.35 -6.70 -7.80
CA TRP A 62 -27.39 -5.71 -8.01
C TRP A 62 -28.72 -6.33 -7.60
N ASN A 63 -29.52 -5.56 -6.87
CA ASN A 63 -30.87 -5.92 -6.45
C ASN A 63 -31.88 -5.14 -7.30
#